data_AF-A0A971GYD9-F1
#
_entry.id   AF-A0A971GYD9-F1
#
_cell.length_a   1.000
_cell.length_b   1.000
_cell.length_c   1.000
_cell.angle_alpha   90.00
_cell.angle_beta   90.00
_cell.angle_gamma   90.00
#
_symmetry.space_group_name_H-M   'P 1'
#
loop_
_entity.id
_entity.type
_entity.pdbx_description
1 polymer ?
#
loop_
_entity_poly.entity_id
_entity_poly.type
_entity_poly.pdbx_seq_one_letter_code
_entity_poly.pdbx_strand_id
1 'polypeptide(L)'
;MSEQPPFELLRGGGLEVTTFSEVHGEADLDTVAAGLEFVRAHGCDCVVGIGGRSVLDTAKAIAGLARQSQDIRIYHAGYPPENPSLPMLAVPTTAGTGAEVTRNAVLTDPRTAFKQSIHVNDWFPQVALVDPRLTHTLNAEVSARVGADALCQAIEAYTSIAASAITDGLAEQAIALIGPHLLWVCRDGSDERAREAMSMGSLLAGMAMSNARLGAVHGMAHPLRAHYHIPHGTVCAILLAPTMRHNLPYAYFKYAEVASLLGVAELADDAHGNAQRAIDHIAEMLAEAGLPAHLSPMVCASSTSMTSPLRRCFPARPRTIRVKCSTRISARCCWQPCKGE
;
A
#
# COMPACT_ATOMS: atom_id res chain seq x y z
N MET A 1 -9.77 -24.84 12.08
CA MET A 1 -10.18 -23.65 11.30
C MET A 1 -11.57 -23.79 10.64
N SER A 2 -12.36 -24.83 10.92
CA SER A 2 -13.62 -25.11 10.19
C SER A 2 -14.85 -24.27 10.62
N GLU A 3 -14.74 -23.51 11.70
CA GLU A 3 -15.85 -22.76 12.31
C GLU A 3 -15.47 -21.27 12.41
N GLN A 4 -15.45 -20.56 11.28
CA GLN A 4 -15.41 -19.10 11.28
C GLN A 4 -16.65 -18.56 10.56
N PRO A 5 -17.24 -17.45 11.05
CA PRO A 5 -18.51 -16.90 10.55
C PRO A 5 -18.63 -16.72 9.03
N PRO A 6 -17.57 -16.32 8.29
CA PRO A 6 -17.66 -16.15 6.84
C PRO A 6 -17.93 -17.47 6.09
N PHE A 7 -17.43 -18.61 6.58
CA PHE A 7 -17.58 -19.89 5.90
C PHE A 7 -18.98 -20.48 6.07
N GLU A 8 -19.59 -20.28 7.23
CA GLU A 8 -20.97 -20.71 7.48
C GLU A 8 -21.97 -19.94 6.63
N LEU A 9 -21.75 -18.63 6.44
CA LEU A 9 -22.59 -17.81 5.56
C LEU A 9 -22.50 -18.29 4.10
N LEU A 10 -21.30 -18.60 3.61
CA LEU A 10 -21.11 -19.13 2.26
C LEU A 10 -21.78 -20.50 2.08
N ARG A 11 -21.56 -21.43 3.03
CA ARG A 11 -22.20 -22.76 3.00
C ARG A 11 -23.72 -22.69 3.14
N GLY A 12 -24.22 -21.81 3.99
CA GLY A 12 -25.66 -21.56 4.15
C GLY A 12 -26.30 -20.97 2.89
N GLY A 13 -25.52 -20.27 2.06
CA GLY A 13 -25.91 -19.83 0.72
C GLY A 13 -25.87 -20.93 -0.35
N GLY A 14 -25.55 -22.18 0.01
CA GLY A 14 -25.49 -23.32 -0.91
C GLY A 14 -24.17 -23.47 -1.67
N LEU A 15 -23.10 -22.79 -1.24
CA LEU A 15 -21.78 -22.91 -1.85
C LEU A 15 -20.96 -24.02 -1.19
N GLU A 16 -20.26 -24.82 -2.01
CA GLU A 16 -19.21 -25.70 -1.54
C GLU A 16 -17.94 -24.87 -1.29
N VAL A 17 -17.33 -25.05 -0.12
CA VAL A 17 -16.21 -24.22 0.34
C VAL A 17 -15.03 -25.09 0.74
N THR A 18 -13.92 -24.90 0.03
CA THR A 18 -12.59 -25.40 0.38
C THR A 18 -11.65 -24.23 0.70
N THR A 19 -10.60 -24.44 1.49
CA THR A 19 -9.76 -23.36 2.03
C THR A 19 -8.30 -23.57 1.69
N PHE A 20 -7.68 -22.54 1.12
CA PHE A 20 -6.23 -22.44 0.91
C PHE A 20 -5.67 -21.43 1.91
N SER A 21 -4.82 -21.89 2.85
CA SER A 21 -4.32 -21.08 3.98
C SER A 21 -2.80 -20.99 4.04
N GLU A 22 -2.11 -21.16 2.89
CA GLU A 22 -0.64 -21.15 2.81
C GLU A 22 -0.06 -19.76 2.52
N VAL A 23 -0.88 -18.71 2.53
CA VAL A 23 -0.38 -17.33 2.34
C VAL A 23 0.30 -16.85 3.61
N HIS A 24 1.62 -16.87 3.60
CA HIS A 24 2.46 -16.44 4.72
C HIS A 24 3.33 -15.25 4.33
N GLY A 25 3.19 -14.13 5.03
CA GLY A 25 4.04 -12.96 4.82
C GLY A 25 3.66 -12.16 3.57
N GLU A 26 4.57 -12.05 2.60
CA GLU A 26 4.39 -11.28 1.38
C GLU A 26 3.92 -12.19 0.24
N ALA A 27 3.13 -11.65 -0.70
CA ALA A 27 2.66 -12.42 -1.85
C ALA A 27 3.84 -12.76 -2.78
N ASP A 28 3.97 -14.04 -3.12
CA ASP A 28 5.03 -14.54 -3.99
C ASP A 28 4.52 -15.53 -5.05
N LEU A 29 5.37 -15.78 -6.04
CA LEU A 29 5.02 -16.63 -7.18
C LEU A 29 4.82 -18.10 -6.82
N ASP A 30 5.52 -18.60 -5.79
CA ASP A 30 5.47 -20.02 -5.44
C ASP A 30 4.17 -20.34 -4.67
N THR A 31 3.74 -19.43 -3.79
CA THR A 31 2.44 -19.50 -3.10
C THR A 31 1.27 -19.44 -4.08
N VAL A 32 1.36 -18.57 -5.10
CA VAL A 32 0.32 -18.52 -6.14
C VAL A 32 0.31 -19.81 -6.97
N ALA A 33 1.48 -20.36 -7.31
CA ALA A 33 1.56 -21.63 -8.04
C ALA A 33 0.88 -22.79 -7.27
N ALA A 34 1.13 -22.90 -5.96
CA ALA A 34 0.44 -23.85 -5.09
C ALA A 34 -1.09 -23.61 -5.05
N GLY A 35 -1.51 -22.36 -4.96
CA GLY A 35 -2.94 -21.99 -5.01
C GLY A 35 -3.61 -22.32 -6.35
N LEU A 36 -2.89 -22.22 -7.47
CA LEU A 36 -3.38 -22.60 -8.79
C LEU A 36 -3.58 -24.12 -8.91
N GLU A 37 -2.66 -24.91 -8.38
CA GLU A 37 -2.81 -26.37 -8.29
C GLU A 37 -4.02 -26.73 -7.42
N PHE A 38 -4.17 -26.07 -6.27
CA PHE A 38 -5.29 -26.28 -5.36
C PHE A 38 -6.65 -26.00 -6.01
N VAL A 39 -6.80 -24.87 -6.70
CA VAL A 39 -8.03 -24.50 -7.42
C VAL A 39 -8.39 -25.54 -8.49
N ARG A 40 -7.40 -26.01 -9.26
CA ARG A 40 -7.63 -27.03 -10.30
C ARG A 40 -8.01 -28.38 -9.72
N ALA A 41 -7.35 -28.82 -8.65
CA ALA A 41 -7.60 -30.10 -7.99
C ALA A 41 -9.01 -30.19 -7.39
N HIS A 42 -9.54 -29.07 -6.90
CA HIS A 42 -10.87 -29.01 -6.29
C HIS A 42 -11.97 -28.53 -7.27
N GLY A 43 -11.61 -28.22 -8.52
CA GLY A 43 -12.56 -27.73 -9.50
C GLY A 43 -13.23 -26.40 -9.12
N CYS A 44 -12.53 -25.53 -8.39
CA CYS A 44 -13.11 -24.26 -7.93
C CYS A 44 -13.44 -23.35 -9.13
N ASP A 45 -14.63 -22.76 -9.10
CA ASP A 45 -15.14 -21.84 -10.12
C ASP A 45 -15.16 -20.38 -9.65
N CYS A 46 -14.85 -20.12 -8.39
CA CYS A 46 -14.76 -18.79 -7.76
C CYS A 46 -13.64 -18.75 -6.71
N VAL A 47 -13.09 -17.57 -6.46
CA VAL A 47 -12.08 -17.31 -5.42
C VAL A 47 -12.57 -16.24 -4.46
N VAL A 48 -12.49 -16.49 -3.15
CA VAL A 48 -12.77 -15.49 -2.11
C VAL A 48 -11.48 -15.19 -1.36
N GLY A 49 -10.95 -13.97 -1.52
CA GLY A 49 -9.78 -13.50 -0.78
C GLY A 49 -10.20 -12.81 0.51
N ILE A 50 -9.82 -13.35 1.67
CA ILE A 50 -10.10 -12.76 2.99
C ILE A 50 -8.78 -12.47 3.70
N GLY A 51 -8.40 -11.21 3.79
CA GLY A 51 -7.15 -10.84 4.45
C GLY A 51 -6.64 -9.45 4.09
N GLY A 52 -5.38 -9.18 4.44
CA GLY A 52 -4.68 -7.98 4.00
C GLY A 52 -4.18 -8.10 2.55
N ARG A 53 -3.41 -7.10 2.10
CA ARG A 53 -2.88 -7.02 0.73
C ARG A 53 -2.26 -8.30 0.19
N SER A 54 -1.42 -8.98 0.98
CA SER A 54 -0.76 -10.20 0.49
C SER A 54 -1.75 -11.28 0.11
N VAL A 55 -2.81 -11.46 0.90
CA VAL A 55 -3.87 -12.43 0.60
C VAL A 55 -4.66 -11.99 -0.63
N LEU A 56 -5.01 -10.70 -0.73
CA LEU A 56 -5.78 -10.20 -1.86
C LEU A 56 -5.01 -10.24 -3.18
N ASP A 57 -3.72 -9.90 -3.17
CA ASP A 57 -2.86 -9.99 -4.37
C ASP A 57 -2.64 -11.45 -4.78
N THR A 58 -2.43 -12.37 -3.84
CA THR A 58 -2.36 -13.80 -4.11
C THR A 58 -3.68 -14.33 -4.67
N ALA A 59 -4.83 -13.97 -4.07
CA ALA A 59 -6.15 -14.41 -4.52
C ALA A 59 -6.48 -13.91 -5.93
N LYS A 60 -6.13 -12.66 -6.27
CA LYS A 60 -6.27 -12.13 -7.64
C LYS A 60 -5.44 -12.91 -8.64
N ALA A 61 -4.18 -13.20 -8.30
CA ALA A 61 -3.31 -13.94 -9.18
C ALA A 61 -3.79 -15.39 -9.38
N ILE A 62 -4.28 -16.05 -8.33
CA ILE A 62 -4.92 -17.36 -8.43
C ILE A 62 -6.15 -17.30 -9.34
N ALA A 63 -7.09 -16.37 -9.07
CA ALA A 63 -8.31 -16.22 -9.87
C ALA A 63 -8.02 -15.88 -11.34
N GLY A 64 -7.08 -14.96 -11.55
CA GLY A 64 -6.67 -14.47 -12.86
C GLY A 64 -5.91 -15.49 -13.70
N LEU A 65 -5.21 -16.42 -13.05
CA LEU A 65 -4.35 -17.39 -13.72
C LEU A 65 -4.87 -18.83 -13.69
N ALA A 66 -5.99 -19.11 -13.01
CA ALA A 66 -6.56 -20.46 -12.86
C ALA A 66 -6.77 -21.19 -14.20
N ARG A 67 -7.19 -20.46 -15.24
CA ARG A 67 -7.45 -20.99 -16.59
C ARG A 67 -6.26 -20.90 -17.55
N GLN A 68 -5.09 -20.50 -17.06
CA GLN A 68 -3.89 -20.40 -17.86
C GLN A 68 -3.09 -21.69 -17.80
N SER A 69 -2.35 -21.99 -18.86
CA SER A 69 -1.50 -23.20 -18.96
C SER A 69 -0.01 -22.92 -18.76
N GLN A 70 0.42 -21.65 -18.85
CA GLN A 70 1.84 -21.28 -18.73
C GLN A 70 2.26 -21.11 -17.27
N ASP A 71 3.58 -21.13 -17.02
CA ASP A 71 4.16 -20.80 -15.73
C ASP A 71 3.84 -19.34 -15.34
N ILE A 72 3.53 -19.12 -14.06
CA ILE A 72 3.21 -17.80 -13.52
C ILE A 72 4.26 -16.72 -13.85
N ARG A 73 5.54 -17.11 -13.94
CA ARG A 73 6.66 -16.20 -14.23
C ARG A 73 6.54 -15.53 -15.59
N ILE A 74 5.84 -16.15 -16.56
CA ILE A 74 5.56 -15.52 -17.85
C ILE A 74 4.66 -14.29 -17.65
N TYR A 75 3.62 -14.40 -16.83
CA TYR A 75 2.74 -13.29 -16.50
C TYR A 75 3.41 -12.25 -15.62
N HIS A 76 4.24 -12.69 -14.66
CA HIS A 76 5.08 -11.80 -13.85
C HIS A 76 6.06 -10.99 -14.70
N ALA A 77 6.58 -11.57 -15.80
CA ALA A 77 7.43 -10.87 -16.76
C ALA A 77 6.66 -9.88 -17.68
N GLY A 78 5.34 -9.81 -17.57
CA GLY A 78 4.50 -8.82 -18.27
C GLY A 78 3.76 -9.35 -19.50
N TYR A 79 3.80 -10.66 -19.78
CA TYR A 79 2.95 -11.24 -20.81
C TYR A 79 1.49 -11.29 -20.32
N PRO A 80 0.50 -10.94 -21.15
CA PRO A 80 -0.89 -10.94 -20.73
C PRO A 80 -1.47 -12.37 -20.64
N PRO A 81 -2.40 -12.64 -19.72
CA PRO A 81 -3.22 -13.85 -19.76
C PRO A 81 -4.14 -13.86 -20.99
N GLU A 82 -4.37 -15.03 -21.56
CA GLU A 82 -5.20 -15.20 -22.77
C GLU A 82 -6.64 -15.60 -22.42
N ASN A 83 -6.81 -16.39 -21.35
CA ASN A 83 -8.13 -16.82 -20.87
C ASN A 83 -8.70 -15.88 -19.79
N PRO A 84 -10.04 -15.77 -19.66
CA PRO A 84 -10.67 -14.93 -18.64
C PRO A 84 -10.43 -15.45 -17.22
N SER A 85 -10.38 -14.53 -16.26
CA SER A 85 -10.27 -14.81 -14.82
C SER A 85 -11.49 -15.58 -14.30
N LEU A 86 -11.31 -16.30 -13.18
CA LEU A 86 -12.43 -16.74 -12.34
C LEU A 86 -13.04 -15.52 -11.62
N PRO A 87 -14.36 -15.55 -11.33
CA PRO A 87 -14.96 -14.62 -10.40
C PRO A 87 -14.23 -14.58 -9.05
N MET A 88 -13.98 -13.37 -8.55
CA MET A 88 -13.32 -13.10 -7.30
C MET A 88 -14.14 -12.15 -6.42
N LEU A 89 -14.23 -12.51 -5.14
CA LEU A 89 -14.68 -11.61 -4.07
C LEU A 89 -13.47 -11.22 -3.20
N ALA A 90 -13.35 -9.95 -2.86
CA ALA A 90 -12.31 -9.43 -1.98
C ALA A 90 -12.91 -8.94 -0.66
N VAL A 91 -12.38 -9.44 0.45
CA VAL A 91 -12.80 -9.09 1.81
C VAL A 91 -11.57 -8.58 2.56
N PRO A 92 -11.26 -7.28 2.51
CA PRO A 92 -10.08 -6.73 3.17
C PRO A 92 -10.22 -6.81 4.69
N THR A 93 -9.16 -7.26 5.37
CA THR A 93 -9.04 -7.23 6.84
C THR A 93 -8.07 -6.15 7.31
N THR A 94 -7.62 -5.28 6.39
CA THR A 94 -6.72 -4.16 6.64
C THR A 94 -7.24 -2.91 5.93
N ALA A 95 -7.18 -1.76 6.60
CA ALA A 95 -7.52 -0.46 6.02
C ALA A 95 -6.23 0.26 5.57
N GLY A 96 -5.68 -0.12 4.41
CA GLY A 96 -4.45 0.48 3.91
C GLY A 96 -4.25 0.52 2.41
N THR A 97 -4.43 -0.62 1.74
CA THR A 97 -3.85 -0.81 0.40
C THR A 97 -4.84 -0.65 -0.74
N GLY A 98 -6.14 -0.58 -0.43
CA GLY A 98 -7.23 -0.55 -1.41
C GLY A 98 -7.17 -1.70 -2.42
N ALA A 99 -6.58 -2.84 -2.03
CA ALA A 99 -6.28 -3.91 -2.97
C ALA A 99 -7.57 -4.52 -3.52
N GLU A 100 -8.62 -4.57 -2.73
CA GLU A 100 -9.97 -5.00 -3.08
C GLU A 100 -10.61 -4.22 -4.25
N VAL A 101 -10.13 -3.02 -4.57
CA VAL A 101 -10.63 -2.18 -5.67
C VAL A 101 -9.54 -1.86 -6.71
N THR A 102 -8.50 -2.68 -6.78
CA THR A 102 -7.42 -2.56 -7.77
C THR A 102 -7.35 -3.80 -8.65
N ARG A 103 -6.90 -3.61 -9.89
CA ARG A 103 -6.65 -4.69 -10.87
C ARG A 103 -5.24 -5.29 -10.81
N ASN A 104 -4.47 -4.92 -9.79
CA ASN A 104 -3.06 -5.25 -9.66
C ASN A 104 -2.88 -6.43 -8.72
N ALA A 105 -1.94 -7.32 -9.01
CA ALA A 105 -1.40 -8.26 -8.03
C ALA A 105 0.11 -8.02 -7.93
N VAL A 106 0.60 -7.61 -6.76
CA VAL A 106 2.02 -7.29 -6.56
C VAL A 106 2.74 -8.47 -5.93
N LEU A 107 3.48 -9.21 -6.76
CA LEU A 107 4.11 -10.47 -6.38
C LEU A 107 5.63 -10.36 -6.40
N THR A 108 6.26 -11.06 -5.46
CA THR A 108 7.71 -11.24 -5.41
C THR A 108 8.08 -12.56 -6.08
N ASP A 109 9.09 -12.57 -6.94
CA ASP A 109 9.73 -13.82 -7.36
C ASP A 109 10.80 -14.22 -6.33
N PRO A 110 10.60 -15.32 -5.56
CA PRO A 110 11.57 -15.75 -4.56
C PRO A 110 12.96 -16.06 -5.14
N ARG A 111 13.04 -16.39 -6.44
CA ARG A 111 14.30 -16.74 -7.11
C ARG A 111 15.19 -15.54 -7.38
N THR A 112 14.58 -14.40 -7.68
CA THR A 112 15.29 -13.16 -8.07
C THR A 112 15.16 -12.06 -7.03
N ALA A 113 14.35 -12.26 -5.99
CA ALA A 113 13.90 -11.24 -5.05
C ALA A 113 13.24 -10.02 -5.74
N PHE A 114 12.86 -10.16 -7.01
CA PHE A 114 12.29 -9.08 -7.79
C PHE A 114 10.79 -9.00 -7.57
N LYS A 115 10.32 -7.84 -7.12
CA LYS A 115 8.92 -7.57 -6.86
C LYS A 115 8.33 -6.76 -8.02
N GLN A 116 7.34 -7.33 -8.69
CA GLN A 116 6.66 -6.73 -9.83
C GLN A 116 5.15 -6.89 -9.68
N SER A 117 4.42 -5.92 -10.22
CA SER A 117 2.97 -5.96 -10.29
C SER A 117 2.54 -6.55 -11.63
N ILE A 118 1.64 -7.52 -11.58
CA ILE A 118 0.89 -7.99 -12.75
C ILE A 118 -0.34 -7.09 -12.87
N HIS A 119 -0.55 -6.53 -14.06
CA HIS A 119 -1.65 -5.59 -14.33
C HIS A 119 -2.49 -6.12 -15.48
N VAL A 120 -3.73 -6.51 -15.20
CA VAL A 120 -4.67 -7.03 -16.20
C VAL A 120 -6.01 -6.37 -15.95
N ASN A 121 -6.66 -5.83 -16.98
CA ASN A 121 -7.93 -5.10 -16.82
C ASN A 121 -9.01 -5.94 -16.14
N ASP A 122 -9.04 -7.23 -16.40
CA ASP A 122 -10.10 -8.15 -15.96
C ASP A 122 -9.85 -8.76 -14.57
N TRP A 123 -8.90 -8.21 -13.80
CA TRP A 123 -8.53 -8.70 -12.46
C TRP A 123 -9.14 -7.89 -11.31
N PHE A 124 -10.05 -6.97 -11.61
CA PHE A 124 -10.86 -6.37 -10.54
C PHE A 124 -11.72 -7.46 -9.89
N PRO A 125 -11.76 -7.52 -8.54
CA PRO A 125 -12.78 -8.30 -7.86
C PRO A 125 -14.18 -7.85 -8.28
N GLN A 126 -15.08 -8.80 -8.50
CA GLN A 126 -16.49 -8.51 -8.85
C GLN A 126 -17.21 -7.87 -7.67
N VAL A 127 -16.80 -8.21 -6.45
CA VAL A 127 -17.34 -7.63 -5.21
C VAL A 127 -16.19 -7.36 -4.23
N ALA A 128 -16.16 -6.15 -3.69
CA ALA A 128 -15.36 -5.80 -2.52
C ALA A 128 -16.30 -5.66 -1.30
N LEU A 129 -16.17 -6.56 -0.31
CA LEU A 129 -16.93 -6.51 0.94
C LEU A 129 -16.08 -5.86 2.03
N VAL A 130 -16.20 -4.54 2.16
CA VAL A 130 -15.44 -3.77 3.14
C VAL A 130 -16.24 -3.68 4.44
N ASP A 131 -15.92 -4.56 5.39
CA ASP A 131 -16.50 -4.57 6.72
C ASP A 131 -15.47 -4.10 7.77
N PRO A 132 -15.64 -2.90 8.38
CA PRO A 132 -14.70 -2.38 9.37
C PRO A 132 -14.45 -3.31 10.55
N ARG A 133 -15.42 -4.17 10.91
CA ARG A 133 -15.28 -5.11 12.03
C ARG A 133 -14.16 -6.13 11.81
N LEU A 134 -13.84 -6.43 10.55
CA LEU A 134 -12.75 -7.32 10.19
C LEU A 134 -11.36 -6.71 10.39
N THR A 135 -11.29 -5.42 10.74
CA THR A 135 -10.04 -4.71 11.05
C THR A 135 -9.77 -4.57 12.55
N HIS A 136 -10.70 -5.00 13.42
CA HIS A 136 -10.57 -4.86 14.87
C HIS A 136 -9.42 -5.69 15.48
N THR A 137 -8.97 -6.73 14.77
CA THR A 137 -7.84 -7.58 15.21
C THR A 137 -6.47 -6.97 14.94
N LEU A 138 -6.40 -5.83 14.23
CA LEU A 138 -5.16 -5.14 13.94
C LEU A 138 -4.64 -4.45 15.21
N ASN A 139 -3.38 -4.74 15.57
CA ASN A 139 -2.69 -3.99 16.61
C ASN A 139 -2.36 -2.55 16.14
N ALA A 140 -1.92 -1.71 17.09
CA ALA A 140 -1.58 -0.31 16.84
C ALA A 140 -0.51 -0.13 15.76
N GLU A 141 0.57 -0.92 15.80
CA GLU A 141 1.69 -0.83 14.85
C GLU A 141 1.24 -1.16 13.41
N VAL A 142 0.43 -2.21 13.24
CA VAL A 142 -0.13 -2.57 11.93
C VAL A 142 -1.07 -1.46 11.46
N SER A 143 -1.95 -0.97 12.34
CA SER A 143 -2.90 0.11 12.02
C SER A 143 -2.19 1.39 11.57
N ALA A 144 -1.12 1.78 12.27
CA ALA A 144 -0.29 2.92 11.90
C ALA A 144 0.32 2.75 10.50
N ARG A 145 0.95 1.60 10.24
CA ARG A 145 1.62 1.34 8.95
C ARG A 145 0.63 1.31 7.78
N VAL A 146 -0.49 0.61 7.93
CA VAL A 146 -1.48 0.49 6.84
C VAL A 146 -2.21 1.82 6.63
N GLY A 147 -2.51 2.57 7.69
CA GLY A 147 -3.12 3.89 7.57
C GLY A 147 -2.19 4.95 6.96
N ALA A 148 -0.90 4.90 7.28
CA ALA A 148 0.11 5.75 6.64
C ALA A 148 0.24 5.47 5.13
N ASP A 149 0.13 4.20 4.73
CA ASP A 149 0.09 3.80 3.32
C ASP A 149 -1.16 4.38 2.62
N ALA A 150 -2.35 4.22 3.20
CA ALA A 150 -3.60 4.76 2.64
C ALA A 150 -3.57 6.29 2.51
N LEU A 151 -3.09 7.01 3.54
CA LEU A 151 -2.97 8.46 3.49
C LEU A 151 -1.99 8.91 2.41
N CYS A 152 -0.84 8.21 2.31
CA CYS A 152 0.14 8.47 1.26
C CYS A 152 -0.47 8.24 -0.13
N GLN A 153 -1.23 7.15 -0.32
CA GLN A 153 -1.90 6.85 -1.58
C GLN A 153 -2.90 7.94 -1.97
N ALA A 154 -3.71 8.41 -1.01
CA ALA A 154 -4.67 9.48 -1.26
C ALA A 154 -3.97 10.78 -1.66
N ILE A 155 -2.93 11.20 -0.95
CA ILE A 155 -2.19 12.44 -1.25
C ILE A 155 -1.44 12.34 -2.58
N GLU A 156 -0.81 11.20 -2.88
CA GLU A 156 -0.12 11.00 -4.15
C GLU A 156 -1.10 10.91 -5.33
N ALA A 157 -2.25 10.26 -5.16
CA ALA A 157 -3.31 10.24 -6.19
C ALA A 157 -3.84 11.65 -6.45
N TYR A 158 -4.10 12.43 -5.38
CA TYR A 158 -4.58 13.80 -5.47
C TYR A 158 -3.59 14.72 -6.19
N THR A 159 -2.30 14.56 -5.90
CA THR A 159 -1.24 15.39 -6.52
C THR A 159 -0.62 14.79 -7.78
N SER A 160 -1.20 13.71 -8.29
CA SER A 160 -0.73 13.05 -9.50
C SER A 160 -0.93 13.90 -10.75
N ILE A 161 -0.03 13.76 -11.72
CA ILE A 161 -0.19 14.33 -13.06
C ILE A 161 -1.34 13.69 -13.87
N ALA A 162 -1.88 12.55 -13.40
CA ALA A 162 -3.04 11.88 -13.98
C ALA A 162 -4.31 12.07 -13.13
N ALA A 163 -4.29 13.00 -12.17
CA ALA A 163 -5.47 13.36 -11.40
C ALA A 163 -6.56 13.96 -12.31
N SER A 164 -7.81 13.77 -11.89
CA SER A 164 -9.04 14.25 -12.53
C SER A 164 -10.04 14.64 -11.45
N ALA A 165 -11.10 15.39 -11.79
CA ALA A 165 -12.12 15.79 -10.82
C ALA A 165 -12.74 14.61 -10.06
N ILE A 166 -12.89 13.43 -10.70
CA ILE A 166 -13.42 12.23 -10.06
C ILE A 166 -12.42 11.69 -9.03
N THR A 167 -11.15 11.53 -9.42
CA THR A 167 -10.13 11.00 -8.51
C THR A 167 -9.80 11.99 -7.39
N ASP A 168 -9.94 13.29 -7.66
CA ASP A 168 -9.76 14.34 -6.67
C ASP A 168 -10.82 14.23 -5.58
N GLY A 169 -12.12 14.19 -5.92
CA GLY A 169 -13.18 14.04 -4.92
C GLY A 169 -13.05 12.75 -4.09
N LEU A 170 -12.59 11.64 -4.70
CA LEU A 170 -12.28 10.40 -3.97
C LEU A 170 -11.11 10.58 -3.01
N ALA A 171 -10.01 11.19 -3.46
CA ALA A 171 -8.81 11.38 -2.66
C ALA A 171 -9.02 12.39 -1.53
N GLU A 172 -9.73 13.49 -1.78
CA GLU A 172 -10.09 14.50 -0.77
C GLU A 172 -10.89 13.87 0.36
N GLN A 173 -11.93 13.10 0.03
CA GLN A 173 -12.72 12.39 1.03
C GLN A 173 -11.90 11.34 1.76
N ALA A 174 -11.00 10.64 1.07
CA ALA A 174 -10.08 9.70 1.71
C ALA A 174 -9.17 10.41 2.74
N ILE A 175 -8.60 11.56 2.40
CA ILE A 175 -7.73 12.35 3.30
C ILE A 175 -8.52 12.83 4.53
N ALA A 176 -9.73 13.37 4.31
CA ALA A 176 -10.61 13.87 5.38
C ALA A 176 -11.09 12.76 6.33
N LEU A 177 -11.19 11.52 5.85
CA LEU A 177 -11.51 10.36 6.68
C LEU A 177 -10.26 9.81 7.40
N ILE A 178 -9.16 9.60 6.68
CA ILE A 178 -7.97 8.93 7.23
C ILE A 178 -7.22 9.82 8.22
N GLY A 179 -6.91 11.06 7.85
CA GLY A 179 -6.04 11.94 8.63
C GLY A 179 -6.53 12.13 10.07
N PRO A 180 -7.78 12.62 10.27
CA PRO A 180 -8.32 12.82 11.60
C PRO A 180 -8.50 11.54 12.43
N HIS A 181 -8.59 10.35 11.80
CA HIS A 181 -8.92 9.08 12.48
C HIS A 181 -7.73 8.14 12.69
N LEU A 182 -6.60 8.35 12.00
CA LEU A 182 -5.44 7.46 12.07
C LEU A 182 -4.91 7.28 13.50
N LEU A 183 -4.74 8.36 14.25
CA LEU A 183 -4.24 8.27 15.63
C LEU A 183 -5.26 7.61 16.56
N TRP A 184 -6.56 7.73 16.30
CA TRP A 184 -7.60 7.09 17.10
C TRP A 184 -7.51 5.58 17.02
N VAL A 185 -7.43 5.00 15.82
CA VAL A 185 -7.27 3.54 15.67
C VAL A 185 -5.94 3.00 16.20
N CYS A 186 -4.92 3.85 16.32
CA CYS A 186 -3.64 3.49 16.93
C CYS A 186 -3.70 3.50 18.47
N ARG A 187 -4.47 4.43 19.06
CA ARG A 187 -4.65 4.56 20.52
C ARG A 187 -5.68 3.56 21.06
N ASP A 188 -6.79 3.40 20.35
CA ASP A 188 -7.86 2.47 20.65
C ASP A 188 -8.30 1.72 19.39
N GLY A 189 -7.82 0.48 19.25
CA GLY A 189 -8.15 -0.37 18.12
C GLY A 189 -9.61 -0.84 18.08
N SER A 190 -10.39 -0.57 19.12
CA SER A 190 -11.82 -0.92 19.22
C SER A 190 -12.77 0.24 18.87
N ASP A 191 -12.26 1.44 18.59
CA ASP A 191 -13.07 2.59 18.17
C ASP A 191 -13.74 2.32 16.81
N GLU A 192 -15.02 1.96 16.86
CA GLU A 192 -15.82 1.58 15.69
C GLU A 192 -15.88 2.69 14.63
N ARG A 193 -16.02 3.96 15.06
CA ARG A 193 -16.12 5.09 14.14
C ARG A 193 -14.79 5.35 13.44
N ALA A 194 -13.69 5.27 14.19
CA ALA A 194 -12.37 5.42 13.61
C ALA A 194 -12.04 4.26 12.65
N ARG A 195 -12.42 3.02 12.98
CA ARG A 195 -12.28 1.86 12.07
C ARG A 195 -13.11 2.03 10.80
N GLU A 196 -14.36 2.49 10.92
CA GLU A 196 -15.22 2.76 9.77
C GLU A 196 -14.62 3.85 8.86
N ALA A 197 -14.18 4.97 9.43
CA ALA A 197 -13.53 6.05 8.69
C ALA A 197 -12.26 5.58 7.99
N MET A 198 -11.40 4.81 8.67
CA MET A 198 -10.17 4.26 8.09
C MET A 198 -10.47 3.28 6.94
N SER A 199 -11.43 2.36 7.11
CA SER A 199 -11.82 1.41 6.06
C SER A 199 -12.41 2.11 4.84
N MET A 200 -13.33 3.06 5.04
CA MET A 200 -13.91 3.84 3.94
C MET A 200 -12.85 4.70 3.25
N GLY A 201 -11.99 5.37 4.03
CA GLY A 201 -10.91 6.19 3.50
C GLY A 201 -9.91 5.37 2.68
N SER A 202 -9.51 4.18 3.15
CA SER A 202 -8.64 3.28 2.40
C SER A 202 -9.28 2.80 1.10
N LEU A 203 -10.58 2.51 1.10
CA LEU A 203 -11.31 2.11 -0.10
C LEU A 203 -11.28 3.24 -1.15
N LEU A 204 -11.60 4.46 -0.73
CA LEU A 204 -11.61 5.65 -1.59
C LEU A 204 -10.21 5.98 -2.11
N ALA A 205 -9.18 5.88 -1.26
CA ALA A 205 -7.77 6.01 -1.67
C ALA A 205 -7.40 4.99 -2.75
N GLY A 206 -7.82 3.72 -2.58
CA GLY A 206 -7.65 2.65 -3.56
C GLY A 206 -8.30 2.95 -4.92
N MET A 207 -9.53 3.47 -4.91
CA MET A 207 -10.24 3.89 -6.12
C MET A 207 -9.55 5.09 -6.79
N ALA A 208 -9.10 6.07 -6.01
CA ALA A 208 -8.38 7.24 -6.52
C ALA A 208 -7.07 6.82 -7.19
N MET A 209 -6.20 6.08 -6.48
CA MET A 209 -4.89 5.69 -7.00
C MET A 209 -4.96 4.73 -8.18
N SER A 210 -6.00 3.89 -8.26
CA SER A 210 -6.17 2.96 -9.38
C SER A 210 -6.36 3.68 -10.72
N ASN A 211 -6.84 4.93 -10.66
CA ASN A 211 -7.15 5.75 -11.84
C ASN A 211 -6.16 6.91 -12.02
N ALA A 212 -5.72 7.55 -10.92
CA ALA A 212 -4.76 8.65 -10.95
C ALA A 212 -3.30 8.19 -10.85
N ARG A 213 -3.03 6.90 -10.60
CA ARG A 213 -1.70 6.38 -10.27
C ARG A 213 -1.14 7.01 -8.98
N LEU A 214 0.15 6.83 -8.75
CA LEU A 214 0.87 7.27 -7.54
C LEU A 214 2.13 8.06 -7.94
N GLY A 215 2.86 8.53 -6.93
CA GLY A 215 3.99 9.43 -7.09
C GLY A 215 5.34 8.83 -6.70
N ALA A 216 6.24 9.72 -6.28
CA ALA A 216 7.62 9.39 -5.98
C ALA A 216 7.78 8.53 -4.72
N VAL A 217 6.87 8.64 -3.73
CA VAL A 217 6.93 7.83 -2.51
C VAL A 217 6.83 6.34 -2.87
N HIS A 218 5.76 5.95 -3.57
CA HIS A 218 5.58 4.57 -4.00
C HIS A 218 6.62 4.14 -5.04
N GLY A 219 7.03 5.05 -5.94
CA GLY A 219 8.11 4.79 -6.89
C GLY A 219 9.46 4.47 -6.23
N MET A 220 9.75 5.05 -5.08
CA MET A 220 10.95 4.77 -4.29
C MET A 220 10.77 3.64 -3.28
N ALA A 221 9.53 3.30 -2.92
CA ALA A 221 9.26 2.27 -1.92
C ALA A 221 9.81 0.91 -2.34
N HIS A 222 9.57 0.49 -3.58
CA HIS A 222 10.02 -0.81 -4.10
C HIS A 222 11.54 -1.04 -3.95
N PRO A 223 12.44 -0.17 -4.48
CA PRO A 223 13.87 -0.38 -4.34
C PRO A 223 14.36 -0.31 -2.89
N LEU A 224 13.77 0.55 -2.05
CA LEU A 224 14.16 0.63 -0.63
C LEU A 224 13.79 -0.63 0.14
N ARG A 225 12.61 -1.19 -0.11
CA ARG A 225 12.19 -2.46 0.50
C ARG A 225 13.07 -3.62 0.05
N ALA A 226 13.43 -3.67 -1.24
CA ALA A 226 14.29 -4.72 -1.77
C ALA A 226 15.69 -4.72 -1.13
N HIS A 227 16.20 -3.54 -0.76
CA HIS A 227 17.52 -3.40 -0.15
C HIS A 227 17.55 -3.51 1.37
N TYR A 228 16.53 -2.99 2.07
CA TYR A 228 16.55 -2.87 3.53
C TYR A 228 15.47 -3.70 4.24
N HIS A 229 14.64 -4.44 3.51
CA HIS A 229 13.56 -5.28 4.04
C HIS A 229 12.57 -4.53 4.96
N ILE A 230 12.38 -3.24 4.73
CA ILE A 230 11.48 -2.39 5.51
C ILE A 230 10.01 -2.68 5.11
N PRO A 231 9.04 -2.70 6.05
CA PRO A 231 7.63 -2.79 5.73
C PRO A 231 7.15 -1.61 4.85
N HIS A 232 6.21 -1.86 3.92
CA HIS A 232 5.80 -0.88 2.91
C HIS A 232 5.26 0.43 3.52
N GLY A 233 4.27 0.34 4.41
CA GLY A 233 3.68 1.50 5.06
C GLY A 233 4.70 2.33 5.86
N THR A 234 5.74 1.69 6.40
CA THR A 234 6.83 2.40 7.07
C THR A 234 7.69 3.21 6.10
N VAL A 235 7.96 2.67 4.91
CA VAL A 235 8.64 3.44 3.86
C VAL A 235 7.77 4.61 3.40
N CYS A 236 6.46 4.41 3.23
CA CYS A 236 5.53 5.47 2.90
C CYS A 236 5.56 6.58 3.97
N ALA A 237 5.51 6.22 5.26
CA ALA A 237 5.56 7.17 6.37
C ALA A 237 6.84 8.01 6.39
N ILE A 238 8.01 7.38 6.20
CA ILE A 238 9.31 8.08 6.20
C ILE A 238 9.42 9.06 5.03
N LEU A 239 8.89 8.69 3.86
CA LEU A 239 9.12 9.44 2.62
C LEU A 239 8.06 10.50 2.30
N LEU A 240 6.87 10.40 2.89
CA LEU A 240 5.74 11.25 2.55
C LEU A 240 6.05 12.75 2.73
N ALA A 241 6.36 13.18 3.95
CA ALA A 241 6.64 14.60 4.22
C ALA A 241 7.86 15.15 3.42
N PRO A 242 9.02 14.45 3.34
CA PRO A 242 10.12 14.89 2.47
C PRO A 242 9.73 15.02 1.00
N THR A 243 8.91 14.09 0.48
CA THR A 243 8.45 14.13 -0.91
C THR A 243 7.48 15.28 -1.15
N MET A 244 6.56 15.55 -0.22
CA MET A 244 5.66 16.71 -0.30
C MET A 244 6.46 18.03 -0.29
N ARG A 245 7.49 18.16 0.57
CA ARG A 245 8.38 19.35 0.56
C ARG A 245 9.10 19.52 -0.78
N HIS A 246 9.53 18.42 -1.40
CA HIS A 246 10.14 18.46 -2.73
C HIS A 246 9.14 18.91 -3.81
N ASN A 247 7.90 18.46 -3.72
CA ASN A 247 6.84 18.76 -4.68
C ASN A 247 6.14 20.10 -4.44
N LEU A 248 6.44 20.79 -3.33
CA LEU A 248 5.78 22.04 -2.92
C LEU A 248 5.76 23.11 -4.03
N PRO A 249 6.84 23.37 -4.79
CA PRO A 249 6.79 24.34 -5.89
C PRO A 249 5.78 24.02 -7.00
N TYR A 250 5.34 22.76 -7.10
CA TYR A 250 4.46 22.26 -8.16
C TYR A 250 3.02 22.00 -7.69
N ALA A 251 2.84 21.72 -6.39
CA ALA A 251 1.57 21.23 -5.84
C ALA A 251 1.12 21.96 -4.56
N TYR A 252 1.69 23.12 -4.23
CA TYR A 252 1.35 23.84 -2.99
C TYR A 252 -0.15 24.12 -2.84
N PHE A 253 -0.86 24.45 -3.92
CA PHE A 253 -2.31 24.72 -3.87
C PHE A 253 -3.09 23.49 -3.39
N LYS A 254 -2.80 22.30 -3.94
CA LYS A 254 -3.39 21.04 -3.47
C LYS A 254 -2.96 20.70 -2.04
N TYR A 255 -1.71 20.95 -1.66
CA TYR A 255 -1.29 20.74 -0.27
C TYR A 255 -1.93 21.73 0.72
N ALA A 256 -2.31 22.93 0.28
CA ALA A 256 -3.10 23.85 1.08
C ALA A 256 -4.50 23.30 1.35
N GLU A 257 -5.13 22.68 0.35
CA GLU A 257 -6.42 22.00 0.51
C GLU A 257 -6.30 20.78 1.42
N VAL A 258 -5.21 20.00 1.31
CA VAL A 258 -4.90 18.92 2.27
C VAL A 258 -4.88 19.44 3.71
N ALA A 259 -4.34 20.64 3.97
CA ALA A 259 -4.34 21.23 5.32
C ALA A 259 -5.76 21.44 5.87
N SER A 260 -6.68 21.89 5.02
CA SER A 260 -8.09 22.07 5.35
C SER A 260 -8.79 20.73 5.62
N LEU A 261 -8.55 19.73 4.76
CA LEU A 261 -9.11 18.38 4.92
C LEU A 261 -8.61 17.68 6.20
N LEU A 262 -7.39 17.99 6.64
CA LEU A 262 -6.83 17.52 7.90
C LEU A 262 -7.30 18.33 9.12
N GLY A 263 -8.04 19.42 8.91
CA GLY A 263 -8.54 20.29 9.98
C GLY A 263 -7.47 21.15 10.65
N VAL A 264 -6.35 21.43 9.96
CA VAL A 264 -5.21 22.18 10.51
C VAL A 264 -5.01 23.56 9.88
N ALA A 265 -5.87 23.95 8.95
CA ALA A 265 -5.90 25.29 8.38
C ALA A 265 -7.28 25.61 7.78
N GLU A 266 -7.59 26.90 7.65
CA GLU A 266 -8.74 27.38 6.89
C GLU A 266 -8.31 27.71 5.45
N LEU A 267 -9.21 27.53 4.48
CA LEU A 267 -8.92 27.82 3.06
C LEU A 267 -8.60 29.30 2.77
N ALA A 268 -9.05 30.21 3.64
CA ALA A 268 -8.81 31.65 3.49
C ALA A 268 -7.39 32.09 3.90
N ASP A 269 -6.61 31.21 4.54
CA ASP A 269 -5.23 31.49 4.93
C ASP A 269 -4.26 31.48 3.72
N ASP A 270 -3.01 31.88 3.96
CA ASP A 270 -1.95 31.81 2.96
C ASP A 270 -1.73 30.37 2.46
N ALA A 271 -1.94 30.13 1.16
CA ALA A 271 -1.85 28.80 0.57
C ALA A 271 -0.46 28.16 0.75
N HIS A 272 0.62 28.93 0.67
CA HIS A 272 1.97 28.41 0.91
C HIS A 272 2.17 28.00 2.38
N GLY A 273 1.72 28.83 3.31
CA GLY A 273 1.68 28.53 4.74
C GLY A 273 0.86 27.29 5.05
N ASN A 274 -0.33 27.16 4.46
CA ASN A 274 -1.20 25.99 4.62
C ASN A 274 -0.55 24.71 4.11
N ALA A 275 0.06 24.76 2.92
CA ALA A 275 0.81 23.63 2.38
C ALA A 275 1.92 23.17 3.34
N GLN A 276 2.63 24.11 3.96
CA GLN A 276 3.66 23.79 4.95
C GLN A 276 3.07 23.18 6.23
N ARG A 277 1.96 23.74 6.74
CA ARG A 277 1.22 23.20 7.90
C ARG A 277 0.75 21.77 7.66
N ALA A 278 0.21 21.45 6.48
CA ALA A 278 -0.18 20.08 6.14
C ALA A 278 1.00 19.10 6.24
N ILE A 279 2.14 19.48 5.67
CA ILE A 279 3.35 18.64 5.67
C ILE A 279 3.86 18.40 7.09
N ASP A 280 3.91 19.45 7.91
CA ASP A 280 4.42 19.36 9.27
C ASP A 280 3.46 18.56 10.15
N HIS A 281 2.14 18.80 10.03
CA HIS A 281 1.13 18.02 10.73
C HIS A 281 1.18 16.53 10.37
N ILE A 282 1.32 16.18 9.09
CA ILE A 282 1.46 14.78 8.66
C ILE A 282 2.72 14.15 9.27
N ALA A 283 3.85 14.87 9.28
CA ALA A 283 5.08 14.35 9.86
C ALA A 283 4.94 14.11 11.37
N GLU A 284 4.32 15.03 12.10
CA GLU A 284 4.06 14.92 13.53
C GLU A 284 3.09 13.79 13.84
N MET A 285 1.97 13.71 13.10
CA MET A 285 0.97 12.66 13.25
C MET A 285 1.56 11.27 13.02
N LEU A 286 2.38 11.08 11.98
CA LEU A 286 3.01 9.78 11.70
C LEU A 286 4.03 9.40 12.79
N ALA A 287 4.78 10.38 13.32
CA ALA A 287 5.68 10.15 14.44
C ALA A 287 4.92 9.77 15.72
N GLU A 288 3.80 10.45 16.00
CA GLU A 288 2.92 10.14 17.12
C GLU A 288 2.26 8.75 17.00
N ALA A 289 1.99 8.30 15.78
CA ALA A 289 1.54 6.94 15.49
C ALA A 289 2.64 5.86 15.72
N GLY A 290 3.84 6.26 16.16
CA GLY A 290 4.98 5.38 16.43
C GLY A 290 5.77 4.98 15.18
N LEU A 291 5.57 5.67 14.06
CA LEU A 291 6.30 5.40 12.82
C LEU A 291 7.61 6.18 12.78
N PRO A 292 8.69 5.59 12.26
CA PRO A 292 9.99 6.26 12.17
C PRO A 292 9.94 7.43 11.18
N ALA A 293 10.64 8.51 11.50
CA ALA A 293 10.78 9.68 10.64
C ALA A 293 11.98 9.59 9.67
N HIS A 294 12.90 8.64 9.88
CA HIS A 294 14.18 8.55 9.17
C HIS A 294 14.54 7.11 8.82
N LEU A 295 15.31 6.91 7.73
CA LEU A 295 15.81 5.60 7.33
C LEU A 295 16.98 5.11 8.19
N SER A 296 17.76 6.02 8.78
CA SER A 296 19.02 5.70 9.48
C SER A 296 18.90 4.63 10.58
N PRO A 297 17.87 4.63 11.45
CA PRO A 297 17.71 3.58 12.47
C PRO A 297 17.57 2.17 11.87
N MET A 298 17.01 2.07 10.65
CA MET A 298 16.77 0.79 9.97
C MET A 298 17.99 0.30 9.21
N VAL A 299 18.77 1.23 8.66
CA VAL A 299 20.04 0.91 7.99
C VAL A 299 21.10 0.46 8.99
N CYS A 300 21.24 1.16 10.13
CA CYS A 300 22.21 0.82 11.19
C CYS A 300 21.93 -0.58 11.81
N ALA A 301 20.67 -1.06 11.79
CA ALA A 301 20.32 -2.44 12.24
C ALA A 301 20.66 -3.55 11.22
N SER A 302 20.74 -3.22 9.92
CA SER A 302 20.99 -4.19 8.84
C SER A 302 22.48 -4.41 8.54
N SER A 303 23.38 -3.59 9.08
CA SER A 303 24.81 -3.58 8.74
C SER A 303 25.66 -4.53 9.59
N THR A 304 25.36 -5.82 9.58
CA THR A 304 26.31 -6.88 9.97
C THR A 304 26.71 -7.63 8.72
N SER A 305 27.99 -7.52 8.32
CA SER A 305 28.62 -8.07 7.10
C SER A 305 28.47 -7.22 5.82
N MET A 306 29.44 -6.32 5.59
CA MET A 306 29.66 -5.74 4.25
C MET A 306 31.14 -5.48 3.98
N THR A 307 31.79 -6.38 3.24
CA THR A 307 32.88 -6.03 2.32
C THR A 307 32.33 -5.85 0.91
N SER A 308 32.25 -4.58 0.49
CA SER A 308 32.04 -3.98 -0.86
C SER A 308 31.37 -4.79 -1.99
N PRO A 309 30.39 -4.17 -2.68
CA PRO A 309 30.71 -3.39 -3.90
C PRO A 309 30.30 -1.91 -3.86
N LEU A 310 29.67 -1.44 -2.78
CA LEU A 310 29.01 -0.13 -2.71
C LEU A 310 29.92 1.11 -2.72
N ARG A 311 31.25 0.96 -2.66
CA ARG A 311 32.19 2.09 -2.81
C ARG A 311 32.09 2.80 -4.17
N ARG A 312 31.50 2.17 -5.20
CA ARG A 312 31.28 2.79 -6.51
C ARG A 312 29.94 3.51 -6.68
N CYS A 313 28.90 3.16 -5.93
CA CYS A 313 27.59 3.83 -6.02
C CYS A 313 27.43 4.98 -5.01
N PHE A 314 28.16 4.95 -3.90
CA PHE A 314 28.08 5.98 -2.86
C PHE A 314 29.48 6.28 -2.28
N PRO A 315 30.28 7.17 -2.89
CA PRO A 315 31.40 7.77 -2.18
C PRO A 315 30.85 8.66 -1.05
N ALA A 316 31.59 8.75 0.06
CA ALA A 316 31.25 9.45 1.30
C ALA A 316 31.13 11.00 1.18
N ARG A 317 30.64 11.51 0.04
CA ARG A 317 30.36 12.92 -0.19
C ARG A 317 28.93 13.09 -0.71
N PRO A 318 28.23 14.15 -0.27
CA PRO A 318 26.83 14.36 -0.58
C PRO A 318 26.66 14.62 -2.08
N ARG A 319 26.05 13.66 -2.80
CA ARG A 319 25.55 13.88 -4.16
C ARG A 319 24.09 13.45 -4.25
N THR A 320 23.31 14.27 -4.93
CA THR A 320 21.90 14.06 -5.28
C THR A 320 21.74 12.74 -6.03
N ILE A 321 20.86 11.86 -5.56
CA ILE A 321 20.51 10.63 -6.28
C ILE A 321 19.59 11.04 -7.44
N ARG A 322 20.00 10.75 -8.68
CA ARG A 322 19.09 10.75 -9.83
C ARG A 322 18.60 9.32 -10.00
N VAL A 323 17.38 9.04 -9.58
CA VAL A 323 16.65 7.88 -10.12
C VAL A 323 16.33 8.22 -11.58
N LYS A 324 16.35 7.24 -12.50
CA LYS A 324 15.88 7.44 -13.89
C LYS A 324 14.33 7.51 -13.91
N CYS A 325 13.82 8.50 -13.18
CA CYS A 325 12.50 9.09 -13.24
C CYS A 325 12.79 10.55 -12.85
N SER A 326 12.23 11.55 -13.52
CA SER A 326 12.70 12.95 -13.54
C SER A 326 12.80 13.70 -12.19
N THR A 327 12.59 13.04 -11.04
CA THR A 327 12.65 13.56 -9.67
C THR A 327 14.05 13.48 -9.05
N ARG A 328 14.58 14.63 -8.59
CA ARG A 328 15.82 14.71 -7.79
C ARG A 328 15.48 14.92 -6.32
N ILE A 329 15.28 13.85 -5.56
CA ILE A 329 15.16 13.92 -4.10
C ILE A 329 16.57 13.78 -3.50
N SER A 330 17.00 14.74 -2.67
CA SER A 330 18.35 14.73 -2.10
C SER A 330 18.43 13.76 -0.92
N ALA A 331 19.47 12.92 -0.89
CA ALA A 331 19.71 11.95 0.19
C ALA A 331 19.86 12.60 1.58
N ARG A 332 20.19 13.91 1.67
CA ARG A 332 20.27 14.62 2.96
C ARG A 332 18.93 14.73 3.68
N CYS A 333 17.80 14.68 2.97
CA CYS A 333 16.48 14.82 3.59
C CYS A 333 15.99 13.52 4.25
N CYS A 334 16.53 12.36 3.85
CA CYS A 334 16.14 11.04 4.38
C CYS A 334 17.17 10.41 5.34
N TRP A 335 18.38 10.97 5.40
CA TRP A 335 19.51 10.43 6.18
C TRP A 335 19.98 11.45 7.21
N GLN A 336 19.71 11.19 8.49
CA GLN A 336 20.46 11.80 9.58
C GLN A 336 21.66 10.91 9.93
N PRO A 337 22.87 11.45 10.17
CA PRO A 337 24.01 10.65 10.59
C PRO A 337 23.71 9.97 11.95
N CYS A 338 23.92 8.65 12.04
CA CYS A 338 23.97 7.92 13.32
C CYS A 338 25.07 8.62 14.17
N LYS A 339 24.70 9.36 15.23
CA LYS A 339 25.67 9.90 16.20
C LYS A 339 26.21 8.68 16.97
N GLY A 340 27.48 8.36 16.76
CA GLY A 340 28.14 7.29 17.52
C GLY A 340 28.29 7.68 18.98
N GLU A 341 28.02 6.73 19.87
CA GLU A 341 28.75 6.60 21.14
C GLU A 341 30.14 6.02 20.88
#